data_AF-A0A927FJN4-F1
#
_entry.id   AF-A0A927FJN4-F1
#
_cell.length_a   1.000
_cell.length_b   1.000
_cell.length_c   1.000
_cell.angle_alpha   90.00
_cell.angle_beta   90.00
_cell.angle_gamma   90.00
#
_symmetry.space_group_name_H-M   'P 1'
#
loop_
_entity.id
_entity.type
_entity.pdbx_description
1 polymer ?
#
loop_
_entity_poly.entity_id
_entity_poly.type
_entity_poly.pdbx_seq_one_letter_code
_entity_poly.pdbx_strand_id
1 'polypeptide(L)'
;MSHDVTPSPCTRCGACCASFRVSFYWADAASHGLAEDCYEALTPVMACMKGTYSKAPRCTALSGQIGQQVACTVYEHRPGPCRELQAGDDKCRLARQRHGLPPLLPASSKLVPHEPRQSHP
;
A
#
# COMPACT_ATOMS: atom_id res chain seq x y z
N MET A 1 -25.99 1.68 -5.83
CA MET A 1 -24.52 1.74 -6.07
C MET A 1 -23.83 1.81 -4.72
N SER A 2 -23.77 0.69 -3.99
CA SER A 2 -23.13 0.64 -2.67
C SER A 2 -21.75 0.05 -2.84
N HIS A 3 -20.74 0.91 -3.03
CA HIS A 3 -19.36 0.49 -2.84
C HIS A 3 -19.18 0.32 -1.34
N ASP A 4 -19.08 -0.93 -0.90
CA ASP A 4 -18.62 -1.30 0.44
C ASP A 4 -17.21 -0.73 0.61
N VAL A 5 -17.10 0.47 1.19
CA VAL A 5 -15.81 1.05 1.57
C VAL A 5 -15.38 0.37 2.86
N THR A 6 -14.98 -0.89 2.77
CA THR A 6 -14.11 -1.45 3.79
C THR A 6 -12.81 -0.64 3.73
N PRO A 7 -12.45 0.15 4.77
CA PRO A 7 -11.27 0.99 4.73
C PRO A 7 -10.05 0.12 4.47
N SER A 8 -9.26 0.45 3.45
CA SER A 8 -8.11 -0.38 3.13
C SER A 8 -7.18 -0.44 4.35
N PRO A 9 -6.71 -1.64 4.75
CA PRO A 9 -5.85 -1.78 5.93
C PRO A 9 -4.54 -0.98 5.81
N CYS A 10 -4.20 -0.56 4.59
CA CYS A 10 -3.08 0.33 4.29
C CYS A 10 -3.25 1.73 4.89
N THR A 11 -4.47 2.26 5.01
CA THR A 11 -4.77 3.57 5.66
C THR A 11 -4.61 3.54 7.18
N ARG A 12 -4.45 2.35 7.77
CA ARG A 12 -4.38 2.16 9.23
C ARG A 12 -3.02 1.66 9.72
N CYS A 13 -2.02 1.51 8.85
CA CYS A 13 -0.71 1.03 9.30
C CYS A 13 0.50 1.73 8.70
N GLY A 14 0.53 2.03 7.39
CA GLY A 14 1.68 2.65 6.75
C GLY A 14 2.98 1.82 6.74
N ALA A 15 2.93 0.55 7.18
CA ALA A 15 4.10 -0.29 7.39
C ALA A 15 4.98 -0.40 6.13
N CYS A 16 4.37 -0.64 4.98
CA CYS A 16 5.11 -0.83 3.74
C CYS A 16 5.84 0.45 3.28
N CYS A 17 5.21 1.60 3.47
CA CYS A 17 5.80 2.92 3.18
C CYS A 17 6.99 3.25 4.10
N ALA A 18 7.13 2.54 5.22
CA ALA A 18 8.20 2.72 6.20
C ALA A 18 9.18 1.51 6.27
N SER A 19 9.10 0.59 5.31
CA SER A 19 9.88 -0.65 5.32
C SER A 19 10.70 -0.90 4.07
N PHE A 20 10.30 -0.35 2.92
CA PHE A 20 10.91 -0.68 1.63
C PHE A 20 11.35 0.57 0.86
N ARG A 21 12.49 0.45 0.18
CA ARG A 21 12.85 1.37 -0.90
C ARG A 21 11.91 1.12 -2.07
N VAL A 22 11.22 2.16 -2.51
CA VAL A 22 10.32 2.08 -3.66
C VAL A 22 11.08 2.61 -4.87
N SER A 23 11.68 1.74 -5.66
CA SER A 23 12.44 2.11 -6.87
C SER A 23 11.65 1.81 -8.13
N PHE A 24 11.70 2.70 -9.11
CA PHE A 24 10.97 2.61 -10.38
C PHE A 24 11.73 3.33 -11.51
N TYR A 25 11.35 3.08 -12.77
CA TYR A 25 11.89 3.81 -13.93
C TYR A 25 11.42 5.27 -13.88
N TRP A 26 12.29 6.25 -14.08
CA TRP A 26 11.92 7.66 -13.85
C TRP A 26 10.68 8.11 -14.65
N ALA A 27 10.45 7.57 -15.86
CA ALA A 27 9.28 7.93 -16.66
C ALA A 27 7.95 7.38 -16.10
N ASP A 28 8.01 6.41 -15.18
CA ASP A 28 6.83 5.90 -14.46
C ASP A 28 6.21 6.99 -13.58
N ALA A 29 7.05 7.85 -12.96
CA ALA A 29 6.56 9.01 -12.21
C ALA A 29 5.76 9.97 -13.11
N ALA A 30 6.32 10.32 -14.27
CA ALA A 30 5.65 11.20 -15.23
C ALA A 30 4.35 10.58 -15.77
N SER A 31 4.35 9.28 -16.06
CA SER A 31 3.18 8.54 -16.53
C SER A 31 2.03 8.52 -15.52
N HIS A 32 2.36 8.64 -14.24
CA HIS A 32 1.39 8.70 -13.14
C HIS A 32 1.14 10.10 -12.59
N GLY A 33 1.72 11.16 -13.17
CA GLY A 33 1.56 12.53 -12.68
C GLY A 33 2.16 12.76 -11.28
N LEU A 34 3.15 11.96 -10.88
CA LEU A 34 3.82 12.10 -9.60
C LEU A 34 4.72 13.35 -9.61
N ALA A 35 4.51 14.27 -8.68
CA ALA A 35 5.31 15.48 -8.56
C ALA A 35 6.79 15.18 -8.31
N GLU A 36 7.69 15.96 -8.91
CA GLU A 36 9.14 15.76 -8.82
C GLU A 36 9.67 15.76 -7.38
N ASP A 37 9.05 16.53 -6.49
CA ASP A 37 9.42 16.59 -5.07
C ASP A 37 9.12 15.30 -4.29
N CYS A 38 8.36 14.36 -4.86
CA CYS A 38 7.98 13.10 -4.22
C CYS A 38 8.98 11.96 -4.46
N TYR A 39 9.94 12.14 -5.36
CA TYR A 39 10.95 11.13 -5.69
C TYR A 39 12.35 11.74 -5.81
N GLU A 40 13.36 10.87 -5.83
CA GLU A 40 14.77 11.26 -5.98
C GLU A 40 15.45 10.31 -6.97
N ALA A 41 16.38 10.85 -7.75
CA ALA A 41 17.14 10.07 -8.72
C ALA A 41 18.06 9.07 -8.01
N LEU A 42 18.06 7.82 -8.48
CA LEU A 42 18.94 6.75 -7.99
C LEU A 42 20.06 6.46 -8.99
N THR A 43 19.71 6.43 -10.29
CA THR A 43 20.64 6.30 -11.43
C THR A 43 20.11 7.17 -12.57
N PRO A 44 20.81 7.29 -13.72
CA PRO A 44 20.29 8.05 -14.87
C PRO A 44 18.93 7.57 -15.40
N VAL A 45 18.55 6.32 -15.11
CA VAL A 45 17.29 5.71 -15.58
C VAL A 45 16.35 5.29 -14.45
N MET A 46 16.78 5.33 -13.19
CA MET A 46 15.97 4.89 -12.06
C MET A 46 15.77 6.03 -11.06
N ALA A 47 14.57 6.10 -10.51
CA ALA A 47 14.22 6.94 -9.38
C ALA A 47 13.74 6.07 -8.21
N CYS A 48 13.59 6.69 -7.04
CA CYS A 48 12.88 6.09 -5.93
C CYS A 48 12.04 7.11 -5.17
N MET A 49 11.01 6.64 -4.46
CA MET A 49 10.22 7.52 -3.60
C MET A 49 11.12 8.18 -2.56
N LYS A 50 11.01 9.49 -2.42
CA LYS A 50 11.87 10.30 -1.55
C LYS A 50 11.74 9.86 -0.09
N GLY A 51 12.88 9.70 0.57
CA GLY A 51 12.97 9.22 1.96
C GLY A 51 12.97 7.70 2.11
N THR A 52 12.82 6.95 1.01
CA THR A 52 12.89 5.49 1.05
C THR A 52 14.30 4.95 0.76
N TYR A 53 15.22 5.78 0.27
CA TYR A 53 16.63 5.41 0.08
C TYR A 53 17.47 5.65 1.34
N SER A 54 17.15 4.92 2.40
CA SER A 54 17.89 5.00 3.67
C SER A 54 17.91 3.65 4.40
N LYS A 55 18.71 3.53 5.47
CA LYS A 55 18.71 2.35 6.36
C LYS A 55 17.42 2.21 7.18
N ALA A 56 16.65 3.29 7.31
CA ALA A 56 15.36 3.33 7.99
C ALA A 56 14.33 4.00 7.05
N PRO A 57 13.86 3.30 6.01
CA PRO A 57 13.01 3.88 4.98
C PRO A 57 11.77 4.54 5.59
N ARG A 58 11.43 5.75 5.15
CA ARG A 58 10.13 6.36 5.41
C ARG A 58 9.77 7.27 4.25
N CYS A 59 8.80 6.84 3.44
CA CYS A 59 8.29 7.64 2.34
C CYS A 59 7.79 8.99 2.84
N THR A 60 8.28 10.07 2.25
CA THR A 60 7.89 11.45 2.62
C THR A 60 6.42 11.75 2.35
N ALA A 61 5.80 11.05 1.38
CA ALA A 61 4.38 11.15 1.12
C ALA A 61 3.48 10.40 2.14
N LEU A 62 4.08 9.68 3.11
CA LEU A 62 3.33 9.04 4.20
C LEU A 62 3.04 10.08 5.30
N SER A 63 1.79 10.53 5.35
CA SER A 63 1.27 11.32 6.45
C SER A 63 0.74 10.41 7.57
N GLY A 64 0.85 10.88 8.82
CA GLY A 64 0.35 10.18 10.00
C GLY A 64 1.35 9.24 10.67
N GLN A 65 0.83 8.40 11.58
CA GLN A 65 1.61 7.58 12.50
C GLN A 65 1.50 6.09 12.13
N ILE A 66 2.65 5.43 12.00
CA ILE A 66 2.72 4.00 11.66
C ILE A 66 1.97 3.20 12.73
N GLY A 67 1.15 2.24 12.30
CA GLY A 67 0.34 1.41 13.18
C GLY A 67 -0.94 2.06 13.74
N GLN A 68 -1.21 3.32 13.39
CA GLN A 68 -2.39 4.06 13.86
C GLN A 68 -3.27 4.53 12.68
N GLN A 69 -3.16 5.80 12.32
CA GLN A 69 -3.84 6.41 11.18
C GLN A 69 -2.80 7.01 10.26
N VAL A 70 -2.85 6.64 8.98
CA VAL A 70 -1.97 7.14 7.95
C VAL A 70 -2.73 7.50 6.68
N ALA A 71 -2.11 8.30 5.82
CA ALA A 71 -2.56 8.54 4.47
C ALA A 71 -1.36 8.71 3.54
N CYS A 72 -1.49 8.26 2.30
CA CYS A 72 -0.54 8.61 1.25
C CYS A 72 -1.02 9.89 0.58
N THR A 73 -0.24 10.96 0.64
CA THR A 73 -0.60 12.27 0.08
C THR A 73 -0.62 12.27 -1.46
N VAL A 74 -0.08 11.23 -2.09
CA VAL A 74 -0.02 11.04 -3.55
C VAL A 74 -0.69 9.73 -4.00
N TYR A 75 -1.71 9.25 -3.27
CA TYR A 75 -2.32 7.93 -3.49
C TYR A 75 -2.74 7.66 -4.94
N GLU A 76 -3.33 8.66 -5.61
CA GLU A 76 -3.76 8.57 -7.02
C GLU A 76 -2.59 8.56 -8.01
N HIS A 77 -1.46 9.17 -7.65
CA HIS A 77 -0.27 9.32 -8.48
C HIS A 77 0.83 8.29 -8.15
N ARG A 78 0.47 7.21 -7.45
CA ARG A 78 1.44 6.18 -7.04
C ARG A 78 2.13 5.53 -8.25
N PRO A 79 3.45 5.31 -8.19
CA PRO A 79 4.18 4.56 -9.21
C PRO A 79 3.84 3.07 -9.16
N GLY A 80 4.19 2.31 -10.20
CA GLY A 80 3.91 0.88 -10.36
C GLY A 80 4.18 0.04 -9.11
N PRO A 81 5.39 0.09 -8.50
CA PRO A 81 5.71 -0.72 -7.33
C PRO A 81 4.83 -0.43 -6.09
N CYS A 82 4.31 0.80 -5.96
CA CYS A 82 3.36 1.14 -4.90
C CYS A 82 1.94 0.58 -5.16
N ARG A 83 1.57 0.37 -6.43
CA ARG A 83 0.27 -0.20 -6.84
C ARG A 83 0.27 -1.72 -6.81
N GLU A 84 1.40 -2.33 -7.17
CA GLU A 84 1.58 -3.78 -7.15
C GLU A 84 1.45 -4.37 -5.75
N LEU A 85 1.82 -3.61 -4.73
CA LEU A 85 1.79 -4.04 -3.34
C LEU A 85 0.35 -4.24 -2.84
N GLN A 86 0.02 -5.47 -2.44
CA GLN A 86 -1.32 -5.83 -1.97
C GLN A 86 -1.36 -6.00 -0.45
N ALA A 87 -2.51 -5.68 0.14
CA ALA A 87 -2.75 -5.94 1.54
C ALA A 87 -2.66 -7.45 1.84
N GLY A 88 -1.74 -7.84 2.73
CA GLY A 88 -1.60 -9.23 3.16
C GLY A 88 -0.64 -10.07 2.31
N ASP A 89 -0.09 -9.53 1.23
CA ASP A 89 0.98 -10.19 0.47
C ASP A 89 2.26 -10.39 1.33
N ASP A 90 3.24 -11.14 0.81
CA ASP A 90 4.47 -11.46 1.55
C ASP A 90 5.23 -10.19 1.99
N LYS A 91 5.29 -9.17 1.11
CA LYS A 91 5.97 -7.90 1.42
C LYS A 91 5.22 -7.13 2.51
N CYS A 92 3.89 -7.10 2.46
CA CYS A 92 3.03 -6.49 3.47
C CYS A 92 3.21 -7.17 4.82
N ARG A 93 3.18 -8.51 4.85
CA ARG A 93 3.41 -9.29 6.08
C ARG A 93 4.79 -9.01 6.68
N LEU A 94 5.84 -8.98 5.84
CA LEU A 94 7.19 -8.64 6.29
C LEU A 94 7.27 -7.22 6.86
N ALA A 95 6.67 -6.23 6.18
CA ALA A 95 6.65 -4.85 6.68
C ALA A 95 5.92 -4.74 8.02
N ARG A 96 4.76 -5.40 8.15
CA ARG A 96 4.00 -5.43 9.40
C ARG A 96 4.82 -6.04 10.53
N GLN A 97 5.50 -7.16 10.28
CA GLN A 97 6.40 -7.79 11.25
C GLN A 97 7.52 -6.84 11.71
N ARG A 98 8.16 -6.12 10.78
CA ARG A 98 9.21 -5.12 11.10
C ARG A 98 8.73 -4.00 12.01
N HIS A 99 7.45 -3.67 11.95
CA HIS A 99 6.83 -2.63 12.77
C HIS A 99 6.03 -3.18 13.96
N GLY A 100 6.14 -4.48 14.29
CA GLY A 100 5.45 -5.11 15.41
C GLY A 100 3.92 -5.17 15.25
N LEU A 101 3.42 -5.10 14.02
CA LEU A 101 2.00 -5.12 13.71
C LEU A 101 1.51 -6.56 13.50
N PRO A 102 0.29 -6.91 13.97
CA PRO A 102 -0.27 -8.25 13.77
C PRO A 102 -0.45 -8.55 12.28
N PRO A 103 -0.41 -9.81 11.83
CA PRO A 103 -0.73 -10.13 10.44
C PRO A 103 -2.15 -9.68 10.09
N LEU A 104 -2.37 -9.35 8.81
CA LEU A 104 -3.74 -9.22 8.32
C LEU A 104 -4.32 -10.63 8.23
N LEU A 105 -5.47 -10.86 8.87
CA LEU A 105 -6.21 -12.09 8.65
C LEU A 105 -6.57 -12.15 7.16
N PRO A 106 -6.46 -13.33 6.50
CA PRO A 106 -6.99 -13.48 5.16
C PRO A 106 -8.44 -13.01 5.20
N ALA A 107 -8.83 -12.13 4.28
CA ALA A 107 -10.21 -11.71 4.16
C ALA A 107 -11.02 -13.00 4.04
N SER A 108 -11.78 -13.34 5.07
CA SER A 108 -12.65 -14.50 5.08
C SER A 108 -13.61 -14.27 3.92
N SER A 109 -13.36 -14.97 2.81
CA SER A 109 -14.33 -15.08 1.74
C SER A 109 -15.61 -15.52 2.43
N LYS A 110 -16.59 -14.62 2.51
CA LYS A 110 -17.93 -15.01 2.95
C LYS A 110 -18.38 -16.02 1.92
N LEU A 111 -18.13 -17.30 2.17
CA LEU A 111 -18.94 -18.37 1.67
C LEU A 111 -20.31 -18.11 2.31
N VAL A 112 -21.12 -17.26 1.66
CA VAL A 112 -22.54 -17.19 1.98
C VAL A 112 -23.06 -18.57 1.60
N PRO A 113 -23.49 -19.42 2.54
CA PRO A 113 -24.15 -20.65 2.16
C PRO A 113 -25.41 -20.21 1.41
N HIS A 114 -25.47 -20.49 0.11
CA HIS A 114 -26.71 -20.37 -0.63
C HIS A 114 -27.68 -21.40 -0.03
N GLU A 115 -28.58 -20.97 0.85
CA GLU A 115 -29.67 -21.83 1.30
C GLU A 115 -30.49 -22.28 0.09
N PRO A 116 -30.69 -23.60 -0.15
CA PRO A 116 -31.57 -24.04 -1.21
C PRO A 116 -33.00 -23.63 -0.82
N ARG A 117 -33.61 -22.80 -1.67
CA ARG A 117 -35.00 -22.36 -1.57
C ARG A 117 -35.90 -23.60 -1.46
N GLN A 118 -36.37 -23.93 -0.27
CA GLN A 118 -37.39 -24.94 -0.06
C GLN A 118 -38.70 -24.41 -0.63
N SER A 119 -39.14 -25.01 -1.74
CA SER A 119 -40.50 -24.90 -2.25
C SER A 119 -41.46 -25.50 -1.24
N HIS A 120 -42.18 -24.63 -0.51
CA HIS A 120 -43.37 -25.00 0.27
C HIS A 120 -44.54 -25.35 -0.67
N PRO A 121 -45.51 -26.17 -0.21
CA PRO A 121 -46.36 -27.03 -1.04
C PRO A 121 -47.32 -26.31 -1.97
#